data_AF-A0A7Y2C5H0-F1
#
_entry.id   AF-A0A7Y2C5H0-F1
#
_cell.length_a   1.000
_cell.length_b   1.000
_cell.length_c   1.000
_cell.angle_alpha   90.00
_cell.angle_beta   90.00
_cell.angle_gamma   90.00
#
_symmetry.space_group_name_H-M   'P 1'
#
loop_
_entity.id
_entity.type
_entity.pdbx_description
1 polymer ?
#
loop_
_entity_poly.entity_id
_entity_poly.type
_entity_poly.pdbx_seq_one_letter_code
_entity_poly.pdbx_strand_id
1 'polypeptide(L)'
;MKSLTAFFLAVLLTSIPAAAQTADGQFTVVFDGTTLEVNVELQGNPVFGLASSTLRFTYNQAGLSFPATPNSGTDYLYTNFNGFDAGSGSFYTSTVTNNSGEVSVNIVLGGGPGTPLPSAWTNTVTLYFDILDELETTNLQWTLKEVFKSPGGVGDQYSEGTFANLDIPLDASLPVELASFDGAVDGQNVELSWHTTSDFSGESFSVQTRTIEGAWQTLGDVAGQGKL
;
A
#
# COMPACT_ATOMS: atom_id res chain seq x y z
N MET A 1 12.43 50.24 -56.65
CA MET A 1 12.90 49.17 -55.74
C MET A 1 11.81 48.95 -54.71
N LYS A 2 10.94 47.95 -54.91
CA LYS A 2 9.83 47.61 -54.00
C LYS A 2 10.19 46.30 -53.30
N SER A 3 10.27 46.38 -51.97
CA SER A 3 10.66 45.33 -51.05
C SER A 3 9.82 44.06 -51.25
N LEU A 4 10.45 42.99 -51.70
CA LEU A 4 9.91 41.64 -51.70
C LEU A 4 10.10 41.06 -50.28
N THR A 5 9.35 41.58 -49.32
CA THR A 5 9.29 41.02 -47.96
C THR A 5 8.33 39.84 -48.01
N ALA A 6 8.82 38.71 -48.51
CA ALA A 6 8.15 37.42 -48.38
C ALA A 6 8.12 37.07 -46.88
N PHE A 7 7.03 37.43 -46.23
CA PHE A 7 6.68 37.00 -44.89
C PHE A 7 6.35 35.51 -44.98
N PHE A 8 7.39 34.68 -44.99
CA PHE A 8 7.28 33.24 -44.78
C PHE A 8 6.84 33.07 -43.33
N LEU A 9 5.53 33.19 -43.10
CA LEU A 9 4.88 32.83 -41.86
C LEU A 9 4.96 31.30 -41.77
N ALA A 10 6.14 30.81 -41.40
CA ALA A 10 6.33 29.47 -40.90
C ALA A 10 5.48 29.37 -39.63
N VAL A 11 4.23 28.96 -39.81
CA VAL A 11 3.43 28.38 -38.75
C VAL A 11 4.19 27.12 -38.33
N LEU A 12 5.15 27.31 -37.43
CA LEU A 12 5.68 26.26 -36.60
C LEU A 12 4.46 25.76 -35.82
N LEU A 13 3.78 24.76 -36.36
CA LEU A 13 2.91 23.88 -35.60
C LEU A 13 3.82 23.16 -34.61
N THR A 14 4.22 23.86 -33.54
CA THR A 14 4.70 23.20 -32.34
C THR A 14 3.51 22.46 -31.80
N SER A 15 3.38 21.18 -32.18
CA SER A 15 2.56 20.26 -31.43
C SER A 15 3.09 20.31 -30.00
N ILE A 16 2.42 21.04 -29.12
CA ILE A 16 2.66 20.94 -27.69
C ILE A 16 2.37 19.47 -27.38
N PRO A 17 3.38 18.67 -26.96
CA PRO A 17 3.08 17.31 -26.55
C PRO A 17 2.07 17.44 -25.41
N ALA A 18 0.85 16.93 -25.64
CA ALA A 18 -0.09 16.77 -24.55
C ALA A 18 0.63 15.87 -23.54
N ALA A 19 0.94 16.41 -22.36
CA ALA A 19 1.57 15.61 -21.32
C ALA A 19 0.63 14.45 -21.02
N ALA A 20 1.09 13.22 -21.30
CA ALA A 20 0.33 12.03 -21.01
C ALA A 20 -0.01 12.03 -19.51
N GLN A 21 -1.24 11.67 -19.18
CA GLN A 21 -1.60 11.50 -17.79
C GLN A 21 -0.97 10.20 -17.31
N THR A 22 -0.28 10.27 -16.17
CA THR A 22 0.38 9.13 -15.54
C THR A 22 -0.33 8.82 -14.24
N ALA A 23 -0.56 7.53 -14.00
CA ALA A 23 -0.94 7.00 -12.70
C ALA A 23 0.09 5.95 -12.29
N ASP A 24 0.52 6.02 -11.04
CA ASP A 24 1.38 5.03 -10.41
C ASP A 24 0.55 4.24 -9.39
N GLY A 25 0.99 3.01 -9.10
CA GLY A 25 0.37 2.14 -8.11
C GLY A 25 1.41 1.49 -7.20
N GLN A 26 1.05 1.29 -5.94
CA GLN A 26 1.88 0.54 -5.00
C GLN A 26 1.03 -0.21 -3.98
N PHE A 27 1.69 -1.12 -3.28
CA PHE A 27 1.16 -1.75 -2.07
C PHE A 27 1.89 -1.17 -0.86
N THR A 28 1.13 -0.86 0.19
CA THR A 28 1.67 -0.67 1.54
C THR A 28 0.98 -1.67 2.46
N VAL A 29 1.67 -2.10 3.51
CA VAL A 29 1.18 -3.19 4.36
C VAL A 29 1.39 -2.90 5.84
N VAL A 30 0.48 -3.39 6.67
CA VAL A 30 0.53 -3.32 8.13
C VAL A 30 0.23 -4.72 8.67
N PHE A 31 1.03 -5.16 9.65
CA PHE A 31 0.88 -6.45 10.30
C PHE A 31 0.35 -6.27 11.72
N ASP A 32 -0.65 -7.05 12.10
CA ASP A 32 -1.12 -7.13 13.49
C ASP A 32 -0.79 -8.48 14.18
N GLY A 33 -0.20 -9.41 13.43
CA GLY A 33 0.26 -10.73 13.90
C GLY A 33 -0.62 -11.88 13.47
N THR A 34 -1.87 -11.61 13.12
CA THR A 34 -2.81 -12.62 12.59
C THR A 34 -3.33 -12.26 11.21
N THR A 35 -3.36 -10.97 10.92
CA THR A 35 -3.89 -10.38 9.71
C THR A 35 -2.84 -9.48 9.08
N LEU A 36 -2.74 -9.58 7.76
CA LEU A 36 -2.01 -8.65 6.93
C LEU A 36 -3.01 -7.67 6.32
N GLU A 37 -2.90 -6.41 6.73
CA GLU A 37 -3.59 -5.31 6.06
C GLU A 37 -2.77 -4.91 4.81
N VAL A 38 -3.40 -4.95 3.65
CA VAL A 38 -2.82 -4.52 2.37
C VAL A 38 -3.58 -3.31 1.86
N ASN A 39 -2.91 -2.17 1.81
CA ASN A 39 -3.41 -0.96 1.20
C ASN A 39 -2.97 -0.89 -0.26
N VAL A 40 -3.95 -0.75 -1.14
CA VAL A 40 -3.73 -0.55 -2.57
C VAL A 40 -3.77 0.94 -2.84
N GLU A 41 -2.61 1.54 -3.09
CA GLU A 41 -2.48 2.99 -3.21
C GLU A 41 -2.24 3.41 -4.65
N LEU A 42 -2.88 4.51 -5.05
CA LEU A 42 -2.64 5.16 -6.34
C LEU A 42 -2.18 6.60 -6.11
N GLN A 43 -1.33 7.09 -7.00
CA GLN A 43 -1.09 8.53 -7.17
C GLN A 43 -1.16 8.86 -8.66
N GLY A 44 -1.48 10.12 -8.97
CA GLY A 44 -1.52 10.58 -10.34
C GLY A 44 -0.94 11.97 -10.47
N ASN A 45 -0.68 12.41 -11.71
CA ASN A 45 -0.53 13.84 -11.91
C ASN A 45 -1.89 14.53 -11.63
N PRO A 46 -1.94 15.81 -11.20
CA PRO A 46 -3.21 16.46 -10.81
C PRO A 46 -4.27 16.58 -11.91
N VAL A 47 -3.93 16.24 -13.16
CA VAL A 47 -4.86 16.22 -14.31
C VAL A 47 -5.46 14.82 -14.52
N PHE A 48 -4.94 13.80 -13.83
CA PHE A 48 -5.44 12.43 -13.83
C PHE A 48 -6.71 12.35 -12.99
N GLY A 49 -7.84 12.10 -13.64
CA GLY A 49 -9.11 11.84 -12.99
C GLY A 49 -9.37 10.34 -12.92
N LEU A 50 -9.33 9.76 -11.71
CA LEU A 50 -9.77 8.39 -11.46
C LEU A 50 -11.24 8.25 -11.87
N ALA A 51 -11.52 7.28 -12.73
CA ALA A 51 -12.87 6.84 -13.08
C ALA A 51 -13.01 5.34 -12.82
N SER A 52 -13.92 4.67 -13.53
CA SER A 52 -14.06 3.22 -13.43
C SER A 52 -12.71 2.57 -13.71
N SER A 53 -12.22 1.69 -12.84
CA SER A 53 -10.87 1.12 -12.94
C SER A 53 -10.90 -0.33 -12.50
N THR A 54 -10.07 -1.15 -13.12
CA THR A 54 -9.89 -2.56 -12.77
C THR A 54 -8.42 -2.80 -12.46
N LEU A 55 -8.13 -3.10 -11.20
CA LEU A 55 -6.80 -3.45 -10.74
C LEU A 55 -6.80 -4.93 -10.37
N ARG A 56 -5.80 -5.68 -10.83
CA ARG A 56 -5.61 -7.09 -10.45
C ARG A 56 -4.20 -7.38 -10.02
N PHE A 57 -4.08 -8.26 -9.05
CA PHE A 57 -2.80 -8.75 -8.56
C PHE A 57 -2.93 -10.14 -7.93
N THR A 58 -1.82 -10.86 -7.87
CA THR A 58 -1.70 -12.14 -7.17
C THR A 58 -0.96 -11.99 -5.86
N TYR A 59 -1.06 -12.99 -4.98
CA TYR A 59 -0.35 -13.09 -3.70
C TYR A 59 0.19 -14.51 -3.48
N ASN A 60 1.09 -14.68 -2.51
CA ASN A 60 1.57 -16.01 -2.12
C ASN A 60 0.48 -16.79 -1.36
N GLN A 61 -0.17 -17.74 -2.03
CA GLN A 61 -1.22 -18.57 -1.43
C GLN A 61 -0.71 -19.58 -0.39
N ALA A 62 0.61 -19.79 -0.28
CA ALA A 62 1.18 -20.58 0.79
C ALA A 62 1.20 -19.81 2.12
N GLY A 63 1.53 -18.52 2.06
CA GLY A 63 1.65 -17.65 3.24
C GLY A 63 0.37 -16.88 3.60
N LEU A 64 -0.50 -16.60 2.62
CA LEU A 64 -1.68 -15.77 2.82
C LEU A 64 -2.94 -16.46 2.32
N SER A 65 -4.07 -16.12 2.94
CA SER A 65 -5.39 -16.43 2.41
C SER A 65 -6.27 -15.20 2.32
N PHE A 66 -7.19 -15.22 1.35
CA PHE A 66 -8.19 -14.19 1.17
C PHE A 66 -9.50 -14.86 0.72
N PRO A 67 -10.67 -14.47 1.24
CA PRO A 67 -11.92 -15.16 0.94
C PRO A 67 -12.25 -15.15 -0.56
N ALA A 68 -12.76 -16.28 -1.09
CA ALA A 68 -13.22 -16.37 -2.48
C ALA A 68 -14.39 -15.42 -2.79
N THR A 69 -15.24 -15.15 -1.78
CA THR A 69 -16.35 -14.20 -1.84
C THR A 69 -16.19 -13.16 -0.72
N PRO A 70 -15.34 -12.14 -0.92
CA PRO A 70 -15.02 -11.18 0.13
C PRO A 70 -16.18 -10.22 0.38
N ASN A 71 -16.36 -9.82 1.63
CA ASN A 71 -17.42 -8.96 2.13
C ASN A 71 -16.88 -7.56 2.45
N SER A 72 -17.53 -6.53 1.91
CA SER A 72 -17.21 -5.13 2.24
C SER A 72 -17.47 -4.88 3.72
N GLY A 73 -16.53 -4.21 4.39
CA GLY A 73 -16.60 -3.92 5.83
C GLY A 73 -15.94 -4.97 6.73
N THR A 74 -15.64 -6.16 6.19
CA THR A 74 -14.92 -7.22 6.91
C THR A 74 -13.61 -7.55 6.21
N ASP A 75 -13.67 -7.96 4.94
CA ASP A 75 -12.49 -8.43 4.20
C ASP A 75 -11.82 -7.28 3.41
N TYR A 76 -12.56 -6.19 3.16
CA TYR A 76 -12.03 -4.99 2.54
C TYR A 76 -12.80 -3.72 2.88
N LEU A 77 -12.12 -2.58 2.76
CA LEU A 77 -12.69 -1.24 2.91
C LEU A 77 -12.29 -0.36 1.71
N TYR A 78 -13.28 0.19 1.01
CA TYR A 78 -13.02 1.17 -0.03
C TYR A 78 -12.86 2.57 0.55
N THR A 79 -11.89 3.31 0.01
CA THR A 79 -11.83 4.75 0.23
C THR A 79 -13.00 5.43 -0.48
N ASN A 80 -13.69 6.30 0.24
CA ASN A 80 -14.79 7.06 -0.34
C ASN A 80 -14.24 8.22 -1.19
N PHE A 81 -14.32 8.07 -2.51
CA PHE A 81 -13.91 9.11 -3.46
C PHE A 81 -14.98 10.19 -3.71
N ASN A 82 -16.18 10.06 -3.13
CA ASN A 82 -17.22 11.08 -3.27
C ASN A 82 -16.86 12.33 -2.47
N GLY A 83 -16.88 13.50 -3.11
CA GLY A 83 -16.66 14.78 -2.44
C GLY A 83 -15.19 15.17 -2.28
N PHE A 84 -14.28 14.52 -3.00
CA PHE A 84 -12.87 14.87 -3.03
C PHE A 84 -12.63 16.28 -3.63
N ASP A 85 -13.50 16.73 -4.54
CA ASP A 85 -13.52 18.08 -5.09
C ASP A 85 -14.94 18.52 -5.47
N ALA A 86 -15.19 19.82 -5.54
CA ALA A 86 -16.44 20.42 -6.01
C ALA A 86 -16.61 20.14 -7.52
N GLY A 87 -17.19 18.98 -7.84
CA GLY A 87 -17.33 18.48 -9.20
C GLY A 87 -16.88 17.04 -9.38
N SER A 88 -16.40 16.38 -8.31
CA SER A 88 -16.06 14.95 -8.34
C SER A 88 -17.23 14.11 -8.84
N GLY A 89 -16.93 13.08 -9.61
CA GLY A 89 -17.91 12.07 -9.99
C GLY A 89 -18.53 11.35 -8.79
N SER A 90 -19.73 10.82 -8.98
CA SER A 90 -20.35 9.93 -8.00
C SER A 90 -19.90 8.51 -8.29
N PHE A 91 -19.28 7.83 -7.34
CA PHE A 91 -18.87 6.43 -7.49
C PHE A 91 -19.97 5.50 -6.98
N TYR A 92 -20.22 4.40 -7.70
CA TYR A 92 -21.05 3.32 -7.19
C TYR A 92 -20.28 2.48 -6.17
N THR A 93 -20.98 1.54 -5.52
CA THR A 93 -20.35 0.51 -4.71
C THR A 93 -19.35 -0.24 -5.57
N SER A 94 -18.07 -0.06 -5.24
CA SER A 94 -16.96 -0.77 -5.87
C SER A 94 -16.89 -2.20 -5.33
N THR A 95 -16.36 -3.15 -6.09
CA THR A 95 -16.39 -4.58 -5.73
C THR A 95 -15.00 -5.19 -5.69
N VAL A 96 -14.74 -6.02 -4.70
CA VAL A 96 -13.54 -6.87 -4.65
C VAL A 96 -13.95 -8.31 -4.90
N THR A 97 -13.17 -9.04 -5.69
CA THR A 97 -13.37 -10.48 -5.93
C THR A 97 -12.04 -11.20 -5.84
N ASN A 98 -12.04 -12.47 -5.43
CA ASN A 98 -10.86 -13.33 -5.47
C ASN A 98 -11.15 -14.58 -6.31
N ASN A 99 -10.36 -14.80 -7.35
CA ASN A 99 -10.43 -16.00 -8.16
C ASN A 99 -9.13 -16.78 -8.07
N SER A 100 -9.08 -17.75 -7.17
CA SER A 100 -7.95 -18.70 -7.03
C SER A 100 -6.59 -18.01 -6.81
N GLY A 101 -6.57 -16.96 -6.00
CA GLY A 101 -5.34 -16.23 -5.65
C GLY A 101 -5.05 -15.00 -6.50
N GLU A 102 -5.94 -14.65 -7.44
CA GLU A 102 -5.95 -13.35 -8.10
C GLU A 102 -7.07 -12.48 -7.53
N VAL A 103 -6.67 -11.38 -6.87
CA VAL A 103 -7.60 -10.38 -6.35
C VAL A 103 -7.87 -9.34 -7.43
N SER A 104 -9.14 -9.02 -7.64
CA SER A 104 -9.59 -7.95 -8.54
C SER A 104 -10.31 -6.87 -7.75
N VAL A 105 -9.84 -5.64 -7.87
CA VAL A 105 -10.43 -4.43 -7.30
C VAL A 105 -11.09 -3.66 -8.43
N ASN A 106 -12.41 -3.54 -8.38
CA ASN A 106 -13.21 -2.90 -9.42
C ASN A 106 -13.83 -1.62 -8.88
N ILE A 107 -13.29 -0.49 -9.31
CA ILE A 107 -13.82 0.85 -9.04
C ILE A 107 -14.83 1.17 -10.13
N VAL A 108 -16.02 1.65 -9.76
CA VAL A 108 -17.08 1.96 -10.74
C VAL A 108 -17.54 3.39 -10.59
N LEU A 109 -17.33 4.19 -11.63
CA LEU A 109 -17.86 5.54 -11.73
C LEU A 109 -19.35 5.50 -12.11
N GLY A 110 -20.18 6.08 -11.26
CA GLY A 110 -21.62 6.21 -11.48
C GLY A 110 -22.05 7.47 -12.23
N GLY A 111 -21.14 8.42 -12.44
CA GLY A 111 -21.34 9.57 -13.32
C GLY A 111 -20.40 10.73 -13.01
N GLY A 112 -20.28 11.68 -13.94
CA GLY A 112 -19.46 12.88 -13.79
C GLY A 112 -18.00 12.74 -14.27
N PRO A 113 -17.16 13.75 -14.01
CA PRO A 113 -15.80 13.87 -14.55
C PRO A 113 -14.75 13.03 -13.78
N GLY A 114 -15.17 12.06 -12.95
CA GLY A 114 -14.28 11.29 -12.09
C GLY A 114 -13.73 12.11 -10.91
N THR A 115 -12.73 11.58 -10.21
CA THR A 115 -12.08 12.26 -9.08
C THR A 115 -10.61 12.47 -9.39
N PRO A 116 -10.09 13.72 -9.36
CA PRO A 116 -8.66 13.97 -9.51
C PRO A 116 -7.85 13.19 -8.48
N LEU A 117 -6.85 12.41 -8.91
CA LEU A 117 -5.87 11.83 -8.00
C LEU A 117 -4.83 12.90 -7.64
N PRO A 118 -4.51 13.08 -6.36
CA PRO A 118 -3.41 13.95 -5.97
C PRO A 118 -2.07 13.33 -6.38
N SER A 119 -1.02 14.17 -6.36
CA SER A 119 0.37 13.72 -6.53
C SER A 119 0.93 13.01 -5.31
N ALA A 120 0.13 12.84 -4.26
CA ALA A 120 0.46 12.06 -3.08
C ALA A 120 -0.26 10.71 -3.16
N TRP A 121 0.36 9.68 -2.58
CA TRP A 121 -0.25 8.37 -2.46
C TRP A 121 -1.60 8.44 -1.75
N THR A 122 -2.62 7.89 -2.42
CA THR A 122 -3.99 7.83 -1.93
C THR A 122 -4.38 6.37 -1.84
N ASN A 123 -4.70 5.91 -0.64
CA ASN A 123 -5.27 4.60 -0.45
C ASN A 123 -6.60 4.50 -1.20
N THR A 124 -6.77 3.45 -2.00
CA THR A 124 -7.98 3.21 -2.79
C THR A 124 -8.84 2.12 -2.20
N VAL A 125 -8.21 1.05 -1.74
CA VAL A 125 -8.85 -0.05 -1.02
C VAL A 125 -7.86 -0.63 -0.02
N THR A 126 -8.36 -0.90 1.18
CA THR A 126 -7.68 -1.70 2.20
C THR A 126 -8.25 -3.12 2.14
N LEU A 127 -7.38 -4.12 2.16
CA LEU A 127 -7.71 -5.54 2.11
C LEU A 127 -7.14 -6.24 3.33
N TYR A 128 -7.89 -7.17 3.91
CA TYR A 128 -7.46 -7.93 5.08
C TYR A 128 -7.23 -9.39 4.68
N PHE A 129 -5.98 -9.84 4.76
CA PHE A 129 -5.58 -11.21 4.49
C PHE A 129 -5.30 -11.94 5.80
N ASP A 130 -5.72 -13.20 5.91
CA ASP A 130 -5.27 -14.05 7.01
C ASP A 130 -3.87 -14.60 6.68
N ILE A 131 -2.99 -14.61 7.67
CA ILE A 131 -1.66 -15.21 7.56
C ILE A 131 -1.77 -16.71 7.84
N LEU A 132 -1.34 -17.53 6.87
CA LEU A 132 -1.35 -18.99 6.94
C LEU A 132 0.00 -19.57 7.42
N ASP A 133 1.09 -18.97 6.95
CA ASP A 133 2.46 -19.36 7.27
C ASP A 133 3.32 -18.10 7.32
N GLU A 134 3.85 -17.79 8.51
CA GLU A 134 4.71 -16.62 8.71
C GLU A 134 6.09 -16.78 8.07
N LEU A 135 6.55 -18.00 7.78
CA LEU A 135 7.86 -18.23 7.15
C LEU A 135 7.86 -17.92 5.63
N GLU A 136 6.69 -17.66 5.08
CA GLU A 136 6.48 -17.30 3.68
C GLU A 136 6.61 -15.77 3.47
N THR A 137 6.50 -15.32 2.21
CA THR A 137 6.49 -13.90 1.85
C THR A 137 5.13 -13.47 1.26
N THR A 138 4.87 -12.17 1.17
CA THR A 138 3.62 -11.63 0.60
C THR A 138 3.47 -11.91 -0.90
N ASN A 139 4.56 -11.79 -1.67
CA ASN A 139 4.61 -11.89 -3.13
C ASN A 139 3.44 -11.22 -3.86
N LEU A 140 3.12 -9.97 -3.52
CA LEU A 140 2.09 -9.16 -4.17
C LEU A 140 2.57 -8.70 -5.55
N GLN A 141 1.91 -9.19 -6.60
CA GLN A 141 2.32 -8.91 -7.99
C GLN A 141 1.17 -8.42 -8.85
N TRP A 142 1.33 -7.24 -9.45
CA TRP A 142 0.35 -6.69 -10.38
C TRP A 142 0.19 -7.56 -11.63
N THR A 143 -1.04 -7.92 -11.99
CA THR A 143 -1.39 -8.65 -13.22
C THR A 143 -2.21 -7.81 -14.21
N LEU A 144 -3.00 -6.85 -13.73
CA LEU A 144 -3.77 -5.90 -14.56
C LEU A 144 -3.80 -4.51 -13.93
N LYS A 145 -3.61 -3.47 -14.74
CA LYS A 145 -3.43 -2.07 -14.31
C LYS A 145 -4.32 -1.10 -15.10
N GLU A 146 -5.58 -1.47 -15.27
CA GLU A 146 -6.53 -0.66 -16.04
C GLU A 146 -7.10 0.46 -15.18
N VAL A 147 -6.43 1.62 -15.18
CA VAL A 147 -6.94 2.82 -14.50
C VAL A 147 -7.55 3.76 -15.54
N PHE A 148 -8.89 3.79 -15.65
CA PHE A 148 -9.52 4.64 -16.67
C PHE A 148 -9.67 6.07 -16.20
N LYS A 149 -9.57 6.98 -17.17
CA LYS A 149 -9.93 8.39 -17.06
C LYS A 149 -11.44 8.56 -17.21
N SER A 150 -11.96 9.61 -16.59
CA SER A 150 -13.35 9.98 -16.76
C SER A 150 -13.72 10.38 -18.21
N PRO A 151 -14.94 10.02 -18.66
CA PRO A 151 -15.49 10.47 -19.93
C PRO A 151 -15.66 12.00 -19.96
N GLY A 152 -14.83 12.70 -20.75
CA GLY A 152 -14.99 14.14 -21.00
C GLY A 152 -13.76 14.89 -21.51
N GLY A 153 -12.56 14.33 -21.38
CA GLY A 153 -11.33 14.95 -21.89
C GLY A 153 -10.86 14.31 -23.20
N VAL A 154 -10.63 15.12 -24.23
CA VAL A 154 -10.06 14.71 -25.52
C VAL A 154 -8.73 13.97 -25.29
N GLY A 155 -8.71 12.66 -25.52
CA GLY A 155 -7.53 11.79 -25.47
C GLY A 155 -7.61 10.69 -24.41
N ASP A 156 -7.89 9.47 -24.88
CA ASP A 156 -7.89 8.19 -24.13
C ASP A 156 -6.47 7.70 -23.74
N GLN A 157 -5.47 8.58 -23.79
CA GLN A 157 -4.09 8.20 -23.58
C GLN A 157 -3.69 8.52 -22.14
N TYR A 158 -3.86 7.52 -21.26
CA TYR A 158 -3.02 7.42 -20.08
C TYR A 158 -1.78 6.60 -20.46
N SER A 159 -0.65 6.93 -19.85
CA SER A 159 0.48 6.02 -19.79
C SER A 159 0.52 5.44 -18.39
N GLU A 160 0.55 4.11 -18.30
CA GLU A 160 0.91 3.45 -17.05
C GLU A 160 2.24 4.02 -16.55
N GLY A 161 2.23 4.49 -15.30
CA GLY A 161 3.43 4.88 -14.59
C GLY A 161 4.11 3.66 -13.97
N THR A 162 4.66 3.84 -12.78
CA THR A 162 5.31 2.77 -12.01
C THR A 162 4.29 2.02 -11.17
N PHE A 163 4.22 0.71 -11.35
CA PHE A 163 3.43 -0.18 -10.51
C PHE A 163 4.37 -1.13 -9.78
N ALA A 164 4.68 -0.81 -8.53
CA ALA A 164 5.63 -1.57 -7.73
C ALA A 164 4.97 -2.83 -7.17
N ASN A 165 5.54 -4.00 -7.51
CA ASN A 165 5.27 -5.25 -6.77
C ASN A 165 5.83 -5.13 -5.36
N LEU A 166 5.31 -5.93 -4.42
CA LEU A 166 5.79 -5.97 -3.04
C LEU A 166 5.97 -7.42 -2.61
N ASP A 167 7.21 -7.77 -2.26
CA ASP A 167 7.54 -9.08 -1.74
C ASP A 167 8.35 -8.90 -0.46
N ILE A 168 7.67 -9.08 0.68
CA ILE A 168 8.27 -8.95 2.01
C ILE A 168 7.97 -10.20 2.84
N PRO A 169 8.83 -10.55 3.80
CA PRO A 169 8.57 -11.65 4.72
C PRO A 169 7.28 -11.43 5.52
N LEU A 170 6.53 -12.50 5.78
CA LEU A 170 5.35 -12.50 6.66
C LEU A 170 5.74 -12.63 8.13
N ASP A 171 6.97 -13.07 8.40
CA ASP A 171 7.59 -13.12 9.72
C ASP A 171 8.15 -11.77 10.17
N ALA A 172 7.93 -10.70 9.39
CA ALA A 172 8.50 -9.37 9.62
C ALA A 172 8.24 -8.98 11.06
N SER A 173 9.25 -9.22 11.90
CA SER A 173 9.13 -9.35 13.35
C SER A 173 8.24 -8.25 13.87
N LEU A 174 7.04 -8.60 14.32
CA LEU A 174 6.13 -7.62 14.87
C LEU A 174 6.92 -6.85 15.93
N PRO A 175 6.99 -5.51 15.85
CA PRO A 175 7.72 -4.75 16.84
C PRO A 175 7.13 -5.11 18.21
N VAL A 176 7.95 -5.72 19.04
CA VAL A 176 7.60 -5.95 20.44
C VAL A 176 7.52 -4.59 21.09
N GLU A 177 6.31 -4.20 21.46
CA GLU A 177 6.10 -2.94 22.13
C GLU A 177 6.24 -3.18 23.65
N LEU A 178 7.24 -2.53 24.25
CA LEU A 178 7.50 -2.61 25.68
C LEU A 178 6.56 -1.65 26.41
N ALA A 179 5.69 -2.18 27.26
CA ALA A 179 4.86 -1.42 28.20
C ALA A 179 5.70 -0.86 29.35
N SER A 180 6.66 -1.65 29.85
CA SER A 180 7.59 -1.25 30.89
C SER A 180 8.89 -2.06 30.82
N PHE A 181 9.97 -1.45 31.28
CA PHE A 181 11.26 -2.08 31.50
C PHE A 181 11.90 -1.44 32.73
N ASP A 182 12.08 -2.22 33.77
CA ASP A 182 12.63 -1.81 35.06
C ASP A 182 13.79 -2.73 35.45
N GLY A 183 14.68 -2.22 36.31
CA GLY A 183 15.85 -2.93 36.79
C GLY A 183 16.11 -2.59 38.26
N ALA A 184 16.10 -3.60 39.13
CA ALA A 184 16.42 -3.47 40.53
C ALA A 184 17.75 -4.15 40.86
N VAL A 185 18.58 -3.49 41.66
CA VAL A 185 19.83 -4.10 42.16
C VAL A 185 19.55 -4.84 43.46
N ASP A 186 19.83 -6.14 43.49
CA ASP A 186 19.78 -6.96 44.71
C ASP A 186 21.18 -7.57 44.97
N GLY A 187 21.94 -6.90 45.84
CA GLY A 187 23.31 -7.27 46.16
C GLY A 187 24.25 -7.16 44.95
N GLN A 188 24.64 -8.30 44.39
CA GLN A 188 25.48 -8.40 43.18
C GLN A 188 24.68 -8.77 41.93
N ASN A 189 23.36 -8.88 42.05
CA ASN A 189 22.46 -9.22 40.94
C ASN A 189 21.72 -7.97 40.46
N VAL A 190 21.36 -7.97 39.17
CA VAL A 190 20.39 -7.03 38.61
C VAL A 190 19.18 -7.84 38.22
N GLU A 191 18.06 -7.58 38.87
CA GLU A 191 16.76 -8.15 38.51
C GLU A 191 16.11 -7.24 37.48
N LEU A 192 15.91 -7.76 36.27
CA LEU A 192 15.22 -7.04 35.20
C LEU A 192 13.76 -7.49 35.18
N SER A 193 12.86 -6.54 35.16
CA SER A 193 11.42 -6.76 35.02
C SER A 193 10.93 -6.01 33.81
N TRP A 194 10.30 -6.69 32.86
CA TRP A 194 9.70 -6.04 31.70
C TRP A 194 8.29 -6.54 31.49
N HIS A 195 7.52 -5.71 30.81
CA HIS A 195 6.17 -6.03 30.37
C HIS A 195 6.02 -5.56 28.93
N THR A 196 5.41 -6.38 28.09
CA THR A 196 5.12 -6.06 26.71
C THR A 196 3.64 -5.74 26.56
N THR A 197 3.29 -4.74 25.75
CA THR A 197 1.90 -4.50 25.30
C THR A 197 1.54 -5.50 24.21
N SER A 198 2.52 -5.88 23.37
CA SER A 198 2.41 -6.89 22.32
C SER A 198 3.64 -7.80 22.33
N ASP A 199 3.43 -9.12 22.34
CA ASP A 199 4.46 -10.14 22.16
C ASP A 199 3.82 -11.29 21.40
N PHE A 200 3.97 -11.28 20.09
CA PHE A 200 3.24 -12.16 19.18
C PHE A 200 4.10 -13.25 18.56
N SER A 201 5.43 -13.16 18.57
CA SER A 201 6.26 -14.14 17.86
C SER A 201 7.70 -14.31 18.35
N GLY A 202 8.08 -13.76 19.51
CA GLY A 202 9.43 -14.00 20.03
C GLY A 202 9.55 -15.34 20.74
N GLU A 203 10.25 -16.34 20.17
CA GLU A 203 10.68 -17.52 20.94
C GLU A 203 11.50 -17.10 22.18
N SER A 204 12.32 -16.05 22.04
CA SER A 204 13.10 -15.45 23.11
C SER A 204 13.56 -14.02 22.80
N PHE A 205 13.88 -13.26 23.83
CA PHE A 205 14.58 -11.98 23.77
C PHE A 205 16.01 -12.15 24.25
N SER A 206 16.97 -11.61 23.49
CA SER A 206 18.37 -11.55 23.96
C SER A 206 18.61 -10.31 24.82
N VAL A 207 19.03 -10.52 26.06
CA VAL A 207 19.37 -9.45 27.00
C VAL A 207 20.84 -9.10 26.81
N GLN A 208 21.11 -7.85 26.43
CA GLN A 208 22.47 -7.35 26.24
C GLN A 208 22.78 -6.18 27.18
N THR A 209 24.03 -6.11 27.63
CA THR A 209 24.54 -4.99 28.40
C THR A 209 25.76 -4.38 27.71
N ARG A 210 26.00 -3.10 27.96
CA ARG A 210 27.27 -2.45 27.62
C ARG A 210 27.64 -1.43 28.67
N THR A 211 28.94 -1.21 28.85
CA THR A 211 29.44 0.01 29.49
C THR A 211 29.42 1.17 28.48
N ILE A 212 29.55 2.41 28.96
CA ILE A 212 29.46 3.62 28.12
C ILE A 212 30.40 3.57 26.91
N GLU A 213 31.58 2.98 27.06
CA GLU A 213 32.61 2.88 26.02
C GLU A 213 32.91 1.43 25.59
N GLY A 214 32.10 0.46 26.06
CA GLY A 214 32.32 -0.96 25.82
C GLY A 214 31.55 -1.53 24.63
N ALA A 215 31.94 -2.73 24.21
CA ALA A 215 31.14 -3.55 23.30
C ALA A 215 29.90 -4.10 24.02
N TRP A 216 28.84 -4.35 23.26
CA TRP A 216 27.68 -5.09 23.75
C TRP A 216 28.07 -6.52 24.12
N GLN A 217 27.58 -6.99 25.26
CA GLN A 217 27.74 -8.35 25.75
C GLN A 217 26.37 -8.95 26.00
N THR A 218 26.10 -10.12 25.42
CA THR A 218 24.89 -10.89 25.73
C THR A 218 25.03 -11.48 27.13
N LEU A 219 24.05 -11.17 27.98
CA LEU A 219 23.92 -11.72 29.33
C LEU A 219 23.17 -13.06 29.32
N GLY A 220 22.23 -13.22 28.39
CA GLY A 220 21.46 -14.43 28.19
C GLY A 220 20.21 -14.15 27.37
N ASP A 221 19.44 -15.21 27.12
CA ASP A 221 18.17 -15.12 26.42
C ASP A 221 17.03 -15.43 27.41
N VAL A 222 15.94 -14.69 27.29
CA VAL A 222 14.73 -14.86 28.10
C VAL A 222 13.60 -15.28 27.19
N ALA A 223 12.92 -16.38 27.51
CA ALA A 223 11.80 -16.85 26.69
C ALA A 223 10.76 -15.72 26.55
N GLY A 224 10.25 -15.54 25.34
CA GLY A 224 9.11 -14.65 25.12
C GLY A 224 7.90 -15.19 25.87
N GLN A 225 6.95 -14.31 26.20
CA GLN A 225 5.74 -14.76 26.89
C GLN A 225 4.79 -15.50 25.96
N GLY A 226 5.02 -15.48 24.65
CA GLY A 226 4.35 -16.29 23.62
C GLY A 226 2.86 -16.45 23.89
N LYS A 227 2.03 -15.52 23.41
CA LYS A 227 0.58 -15.74 23.53
C LYS A 227 0.18 -16.91 22.63
N LEU A 228 -0.36 -17.97 23.25
CA LEU A 228 -1.20 -18.97 22.61
C LEU A 228 -2.45 -18.33 22.00
#